data_AF-A0A8W8MKN1-F1
#
_entry.id   AF-A0A8W8MKN1-F1
#
_cell.length_a   1.000
_cell.length_b   1.000
_cell.length_c   1.000
_cell.angle_alpha   90.00
_cell.angle_beta   90.00
_cell.angle_gamma   90.00
#
_symmetry.space_group_name_H-M   'P 1'
#
loop_
_entity.id
_entity.type
_entity.pdbx_description
1 polymer ?
#
loop_
_entity_poly.entity_id
_entity_poly.type
_entity_poly.pdbx_seq_one_letter_code
_entity_poly.pdbx_strand_id
1 'polypeptide(L)'
;ALVYAEEFTGLCESSKCDARTKLESQAYLSLMKGGLYFEQEDWKAAMEYYTKAKTIYEKLGSAFSEDIQQLYLQQVEEITPNLRYCAYNIGDQSAIDELRQLRRKGGEDQLTSHLDDLLSQTREKQTATLSEVKWQGRTVQVKNEPVRLFLLNLQDSTKEIESAEGIDSKISIYESLLKQCIDAQQVLRDTLQDDQNFKLAIRGQEIEGKISNQHYLHTYLTFIRLSKTVERNLLLIETMKDYLPGKKVEEGHKITKPQDLVRLYDIIIQNLNEIPNLTGLDVGGSLSEETAVRVLGFKAFRSYYIAQSYLGAKKWKETISLYERVLQNAQSALKGYRSLPKPQQAQFKVEMSNLEDLIHTVDGEKYSCHATSVLDINHVTDQMGAITVNPKMPLIERLEDYAEDSSLTSKKPNLVSFPPDFEPIPCRPLFFDLALNHIDLPSLEEHLEQKQKAANPKGLTGFVKGWLWGGSK
;
A
#
# COMPACT_ATOMS: atom_id res chain seq x y z
N ALA A 1 9.68 56.63 -5.57
CA ALA A 1 8.47 55.86 -5.94
C ALA A 1 7.20 56.65 -5.62
N LEU A 2 6.95 56.98 -4.35
CA LEU A 2 5.72 57.67 -3.94
C LEU A 2 5.47 59.01 -4.66
N VAL A 3 6.49 59.87 -4.77
CA VAL A 3 6.40 61.16 -5.48
C VAL A 3 5.90 60.98 -6.92
N TYR A 4 6.43 59.99 -7.64
CA TYR A 4 5.99 59.70 -9.01
C TYR A 4 4.56 59.13 -9.07
N ALA A 5 4.14 58.36 -8.05
CA ALA A 5 2.76 57.87 -7.96
C ALA A 5 1.76 59.01 -7.70
N GLU A 6 2.16 60.04 -6.94
CA GLU A 6 1.37 61.25 -6.70
C GLU A 6 1.26 62.09 -7.99
N GLU A 7 2.37 62.32 -8.68
CA GLU A 7 2.38 63.01 -9.96
C GLU A 7 1.55 62.29 -11.02
N PHE A 8 1.68 60.96 -11.12
CA PHE A 8 0.88 60.13 -12.03
C PHE A 8 -0.61 60.22 -11.72
N THR A 9 -0.99 60.13 -10.45
CA THR A 9 -2.41 60.28 -10.05
C THR A 9 -2.94 61.66 -10.40
N GLY A 10 -2.15 62.72 -10.22
CA GLY A 10 -2.51 64.08 -10.63
C GLY A 10 -2.74 64.24 -12.13
N LEU A 11 -1.93 63.56 -12.96
CA LEU A 11 -2.15 63.52 -14.42
C LEU A 11 -3.45 62.78 -14.78
N CYS A 12 -3.76 61.70 -14.07
CA CYS A 12 -4.96 60.91 -14.28
C CYS A 12 -6.26 61.65 -13.94
N GLU A 13 -6.24 62.74 -13.17
CA GLU A 13 -7.44 63.55 -12.87
C GLU A 13 -8.03 64.27 -14.09
N SER A 14 -7.24 64.39 -15.16
CA SER A 14 -7.64 64.98 -16.45
C SER A 14 -8.99 64.47 -16.96
N SER A 15 -9.74 65.32 -17.65
CA SER A 15 -10.97 64.93 -18.35
C SER A 15 -10.73 63.95 -19.51
N LYS A 16 -9.47 63.76 -19.90
CA LYS A 16 -9.07 62.80 -20.95
C LYS A 16 -8.86 61.38 -20.45
N CYS A 17 -8.83 61.16 -19.13
CA CYS A 17 -8.70 59.83 -18.53
C CYS A 17 -10.07 59.28 -18.15
N ASP A 18 -10.28 57.99 -18.39
CA ASP A 18 -11.50 57.30 -18.04
C ASP A 18 -11.58 57.06 -16.51
N ALA A 19 -12.77 56.68 -16.04
CA ALA A 19 -13.00 56.46 -14.61
C ALA A 19 -12.19 55.28 -14.05
N ARG A 20 -11.90 54.28 -14.89
CA ARG A 20 -11.11 53.11 -14.50
C ARG A 20 -9.66 53.50 -14.19
N THR A 21 -8.97 54.18 -15.10
CA THR A 21 -7.58 54.59 -14.89
C THR A 21 -7.45 55.53 -13.69
N LYS A 22 -8.45 56.38 -13.43
CA LYS A 22 -8.48 57.22 -12.22
C LYS A 22 -8.52 56.40 -10.91
N LEU A 23 -9.33 55.35 -10.87
CA LEU A 23 -9.43 54.48 -9.70
C LEU A 23 -8.17 53.61 -9.54
N GLU A 24 -7.62 53.09 -10.64
CA GLU A 24 -6.36 52.33 -10.61
C GLU A 24 -5.18 53.17 -10.13
N SER A 25 -5.04 54.42 -10.60
CA SER A 25 -3.98 55.31 -10.13
C SER A 25 -4.13 55.63 -8.64
N GLN A 26 -5.36 55.84 -8.16
CA GLN A 26 -5.63 56.09 -6.74
C GLN A 26 -5.38 54.86 -5.86
N ALA A 27 -5.69 53.65 -6.34
CA ALA A 27 -5.40 52.41 -5.63
C ALA A 27 -3.88 52.19 -5.52
N TYR A 28 -3.15 52.38 -6.61
CA TYR A 28 -1.69 52.28 -6.64
C TYR A 28 -1.01 53.29 -5.72
N LEU A 29 -1.47 54.55 -5.72
CA LEU A 29 -0.97 55.56 -4.79
C LEU A 29 -1.22 55.16 -3.33
N SER A 30 -2.41 54.65 -3.02
CA SER A 30 -2.77 54.20 -1.68
C SER A 30 -1.92 53.00 -1.24
N LEU A 31 -1.62 52.07 -2.14
CA LEU A 31 -0.71 50.95 -1.90
C LEU A 31 0.71 51.43 -1.55
N MET A 32 1.26 52.39 -2.32
CA MET A 32 2.60 52.95 -2.09
C MET A 32 2.68 53.74 -0.78
N LYS A 33 1.62 54.47 -0.39
CA LYS A 33 1.53 55.12 0.92
C LYS A 33 1.46 54.11 2.05
N GLY A 34 0.64 53.07 1.90
CA GLY A 34 0.56 51.95 2.85
C GLY A 34 1.92 51.32 3.09
N GLY A 35 2.67 51.02 2.02
CA GLY A 35 4.04 50.51 2.10
C GLY A 35 5.00 51.43 2.85
N LEU A 36 5.00 52.73 2.55
CA LEU A 36 5.87 53.68 3.25
C LEU A 36 5.59 53.73 4.76
N TYR A 37 4.32 53.86 5.15
CA TYR A 37 3.94 53.92 6.56
C TYR A 37 4.17 52.60 7.29
N PHE A 38 4.04 51.47 6.57
CA PHE A 38 4.36 50.15 7.09
C PHE A 38 5.84 50.03 7.45
N GLU A 39 6.74 50.47 6.57
CA GLU A 39 8.20 50.50 6.82
C GLU A 39 8.60 51.51 7.90
N GLN A 40 7.77 52.53 8.17
CA GLN A 40 7.97 53.50 9.24
C GLN A 40 7.36 53.07 10.58
N GLU A 41 6.79 51.86 10.65
CA GLU A 41 6.10 51.31 11.82
C GLU A 41 4.89 52.14 12.29
N ASP A 42 4.35 53.03 11.44
CA ASP A 42 3.09 53.73 11.70
C ASP A 42 1.92 52.85 11.26
N TRP A 43 1.61 51.86 12.11
CA TRP A 43 0.61 50.82 11.82
C TRP A 43 -0.78 51.39 11.53
N LYS A 44 -1.14 52.51 12.17
CA LYS A 44 -2.46 53.12 12.03
C LYS A 44 -2.61 53.79 10.66
N ALA A 45 -1.61 54.57 10.26
CA ALA A 45 -1.60 55.19 8.92
C ALA A 45 -1.47 54.12 7.82
N ALA A 46 -0.60 53.12 8.02
CA ALA A 46 -0.44 52.02 7.08
C ALA A 46 -1.75 51.25 6.86
N MET A 47 -2.46 50.92 7.94
CA MET A 47 -3.75 50.23 7.86
C MET A 47 -4.78 51.04 7.08
N GLU A 48 -4.89 52.34 7.34
CA GLU A 48 -5.84 53.22 6.64
C GLU A 48 -5.61 53.22 5.12
N TYR A 49 -4.36 53.38 4.70
CA TYR A 49 -4.01 53.42 3.27
C TYR A 49 -4.13 52.05 2.59
N TYR A 50 -3.76 50.95 3.27
CA TYR A 50 -3.97 49.60 2.74
C TYR A 50 -5.46 49.25 2.65
N THR A 51 -6.29 49.64 3.63
CA THR A 51 -7.75 49.42 3.57
C THR A 51 -8.36 50.22 2.43
N LYS A 52 -7.87 51.44 2.18
CA LYS A 52 -8.27 52.26 1.04
C LYS A 52 -7.92 51.59 -0.29
N ALA A 53 -6.69 51.06 -0.43
CA ALA A 53 -6.26 50.33 -1.63
C ALA A 53 -7.12 49.08 -1.87
N LYS A 54 -7.32 48.25 -0.82
CA LYS A 54 -8.17 47.06 -0.86
C LYS A 54 -9.59 47.39 -1.33
N THR A 55 -10.21 48.43 -0.75
CA THR A 55 -11.58 48.84 -1.11
C THR A 55 -11.71 49.24 -2.57
N ILE A 56 -10.70 49.91 -3.13
CA ILE A 56 -10.72 50.34 -4.53
C ILE A 56 -10.55 49.12 -5.45
N TYR A 57 -9.63 48.20 -5.14
CA TYR A 57 -9.43 46.99 -5.94
C TYR A 57 -10.63 46.03 -5.90
N GLU A 58 -11.30 45.87 -4.75
CA GLU A 58 -12.54 45.07 -4.67
C GLU A 58 -13.68 45.68 -5.49
N LYS A 59 -13.81 47.02 -5.48
CA LYS A 59 -14.81 47.73 -6.29
C LYS A 59 -14.51 47.64 -7.78
N LEU A 60 -13.23 47.72 -8.18
CA LEU A 60 -12.82 47.48 -9.56
C LEU A 60 -13.10 46.03 -9.95
N GLY A 61 -12.71 45.06 -9.12
CA GLY A 61 -12.94 43.64 -9.36
C GLY A 61 -14.41 43.25 -9.58
N SER A 62 -15.33 43.83 -8.82
CA SER A 62 -16.78 43.57 -8.96
C SER A 62 -17.43 44.23 -10.18
N ALA A 63 -16.74 45.14 -10.88
CA ALA A 63 -17.27 45.86 -12.03
C ALA A 63 -16.90 45.26 -13.40
N PHE A 64 -16.02 44.24 -13.44
CA PHE A 64 -15.51 43.65 -14.69
C PHE A 64 -15.78 42.14 -14.79
N SER A 65 -15.45 41.56 -15.96
CA SER A 65 -15.55 40.12 -16.22
C SER A 65 -14.56 39.30 -15.38
N GLU A 66 -14.85 38.02 -15.19
CA GLU A 66 -14.09 37.09 -14.33
C GLU A 66 -12.57 37.13 -14.59
N ASP A 67 -12.14 37.19 -15.86
CA ASP A 67 -10.72 37.25 -16.24
C ASP A 67 -9.98 38.48 -15.71
N ILE A 68 -10.65 39.64 -15.64
CA ILE A 68 -10.07 40.89 -15.14
C ILE A 68 -10.24 40.99 -13.62
N GLN A 69 -11.34 40.43 -13.08
CA GLN A 69 -11.61 40.36 -11.65
C GLN A 69 -10.50 39.60 -10.90
N GLN A 70 -9.99 38.50 -11.46
CA GLN A 70 -8.92 37.72 -10.83
C GLN A 70 -7.66 38.55 -10.56
N LEU A 71 -7.28 39.45 -11.47
CA LEU A 71 -6.10 40.29 -11.29
C LEU A 71 -6.22 41.22 -10.09
N TYR A 72 -7.40 41.81 -9.87
CA TYR A 72 -7.64 42.68 -8.71
C TYR A 72 -7.75 41.89 -7.41
N LEU A 73 -8.34 40.69 -7.45
CA LEU A 73 -8.38 39.80 -6.29
C LEU A 73 -6.98 39.38 -5.86
N GLN A 74 -6.09 39.08 -6.81
CA GLN A 74 -4.69 38.77 -6.52
C GLN A 74 -3.98 39.95 -5.81
N GLN A 75 -4.23 41.19 -6.23
CA GLN A 75 -3.70 42.37 -5.56
C GLN A 75 -4.26 42.56 -4.14
N VAL A 76 -5.53 42.22 -3.91
CA VAL A 76 -6.13 42.24 -2.56
C VAL A 76 -5.51 41.16 -1.67
N GLU A 77 -5.28 39.97 -2.21
CA GLU A 77 -4.61 38.87 -1.50
C GLU A 77 -3.19 39.25 -1.08
N GLU A 78 -2.45 39.96 -1.95
CA GLU A 78 -1.08 40.44 -1.67
C GLU A 78 -1.04 41.45 -0.50
N ILE A 79 -2.05 42.32 -0.37
CA ILE A 79 -2.12 43.35 0.68
C ILE A 79 -2.64 42.79 2.01
N THR A 80 -3.37 41.67 1.97
CA THR A 80 -4.08 41.11 3.14
C THR A 80 -3.17 40.76 4.32
N PRO A 81 -1.98 40.16 4.14
CA PRO A 81 -1.01 39.94 5.23
C PRO A 81 -0.60 41.25 5.94
N ASN A 82 -0.31 42.31 5.17
CA ASN A 82 0.14 43.59 5.72
C ASN A 82 -0.97 44.26 6.56
N LEU A 83 -2.22 44.18 6.11
CA LEU A 83 -3.37 44.67 6.88
C LEU A 83 -3.53 43.97 8.23
N ARG A 84 -3.37 42.65 8.25
CA ARG A 84 -3.49 41.85 9.48
C ARG A 84 -2.33 42.11 10.43
N TYR A 85 -1.12 42.31 9.91
CA TYR A 85 0.04 42.72 10.69
C TYR A 85 -0.18 44.09 11.36
N CYS A 86 -0.70 45.07 10.61
CA CYS A 86 -1.07 46.36 11.18
C CYS A 86 -2.14 46.22 12.27
N ALA A 87 -3.19 45.43 12.04
CA ALA A 87 -4.26 45.20 13.02
C ALA A 87 -3.75 44.58 14.34
N TYR A 88 -2.82 43.63 14.25
CA TYR A 88 -2.18 43.03 15.41
C TYR A 88 -1.42 44.06 16.24
N ASN A 89 -0.57 44.89 15.62
CA ASN A 89 0.22 45.90 16.32
C ASN A 89 -0.63 47.04 16.90
N ILE A 90 -1.84 47.25 16.38
CA ILE A 90 -2.83 48.19 16.94
C ILE A 90 -3.57 47.59 18.15
N GLY A 91 -3.45 46.27 18.39
CA GLY A 91 -3.98 45.58 19.58
C GLY A 91 -5.20 44.69 19.32
N ASP A 92 -5.51 44.35 18.06
CA ASP A 92 -6.59 43.42 17.74
C ASP A 92 -6.15 41.95 17.90
N GLN A 93 -6.65 41.30 18.96
CA GLN A 93 -6.34 39.91 19.29
C GLN A 93 -6.90 38.91 18.27
N SER A 94 -7.96 39.26 17.53
CA SER A 94 -8.56 38.38 16.52
C SER A 94 -7.67 38.18 15.28
N ALA A 95 -6.74 39.11 15.05
CA ALA A 95 -5.77 39.04 13.95
C ALA A 95 -4.78 37.87 14.11
N ILE A 96 -4.55 37.36 15.33
CA ILE A 96 -3.59 36.29 15.63
C ILE A 96 -4.03 34.96 15.01
N ASP A 97 -5.28 34.57 15.20
CA ASP A 97 -5.82 33.32 14.66
C ASP A 97 -5.88 33.34 13.13
N GLU A 98 -6.11 34.52 12.57
CA GLU A 98 -6.15 34.81 11.15
C GLU A 98 -4.76 34.87 10.49
N LEU A 99 -3.74 35.37 11.19
CA LEU A 99 -2.33 35.34 10.75
C LEU A 99 -1.79 33.91 10.73
N ARG A 100 -2.15 33.11 11.74
CA ARG A 100 -1.83 31.67 11.79
C ARG A 100 -2.45 30.91 10.61
N GLN A 101 -3.65 31.30 10.17
CA GLN A 101 -4.32 30.73 9.00
C GLN A 101 -3.60 31.02 7.68
N LEU A 102 -3.08 32.23 7.48
CA LEU A 102 -2.40 32.61 6.23
C LEU A 102 -1.04 31.93 6.08
N ARG A 103 -0.32 31.69 7.18
CA ARG A 103 0.89 30.84 7.19
C ARG A 103 0.65 29.44 6.60
N ARG A 104 -0.57 28.91 6.74
CA ARG A 104 -0.94 27.58 6.19
C ARG A 104 -1.05 27.57 4.66
N LYS A 105 -1.16 28.74 4.01
CA LYS A 105 -1.35 28.86 2.55
C LYS A 105 -0.14 29.43 1.80
N GLY A 106 0.75 30.17 2.46
CA GLY A 106 1.96 30.75 1.85
C GLY A 106 3.21 29.92 2.11
N GLY A 107 3.96 29.58 1.06
CA GLY A 107 5.30 29.01 1.15
C GLY A 107 6.36 30.02 1.62
N GLU A 108 7.57 29.55 1.88
CA GLU A 108 8.71 30.33 2.43
C GLU A 108 8.97 31.65 1.66
N ASP A 109 8.47 32.76 2.20
CA ASP A 109 8.79 34.12 1.78
C ASP A 109 9.29 34.93 2.99
N GLN A 110 10.04 36.01 2.77
CA GLN A 110 10.64 36.86 3.81
C GLN A 110 9.66 37.41 4.88
N LEU A 111 8.34 37.32 4.65
CA LEU A 111 7.29 37.63 5.61
C LEU A 111 7.08 36.54 6.67
N THR A 112 7.36 35.26 6.38
CA THR A 112 7.21 34.18 7.38
C THR A 112 8.20 34.32 8.53
N SER A 113 9.40 34.89 8.30
CA SER A 113 10.36 35.13 9.37
C SER A 113 9.89 36.21 10.36
N HIS A 114 9.23 37.26 9.88
CA HIS A 114 8.70 38.32 10.75
C HIS A 114 7.45 37.83 11.53
N LEU A 115 6.68 36.92 10.95
CA LEU A 115 5.57 36.23 11.63
C LEU A 115 6.06 35.22 12.69
N ASP A 116 7.15 34.50 12.41
CA ASP A 116 7.76 33.55 13.34
C ASP A 116 8.37 34.27 14.57
N ASP A 117 8.99 35.45 14.38
CA ASP A 117 9.53 36.29 15.46
C ASP A 117 8.43 36.91 16.36
N LEU A 118 7.25 37.22 15.82
CA LEU A 118 6.13 37.72 16.63
C LEU A 118 5.35 36.61 17.33
N LEU A 119 5.25 35.43 16.72
CA LEU A 119 4.69 34.25 17.38
C LEU A 119 5.57 33.82 18.56
N SER A 120 6.90 33.92 18.45
CA SER A 120 7.81 33.65 19.56
C SER A 120 7.65 34.69 20.69
N GLN A 121 7.56 35.99 20.38
CA GLN A 121 7.32 37.06 21.38
C GLN A 121 5.96 36.98 22.07
N THR A 122 4.91 36.53 21.36
CA THR A 122 3.58 36.30 21.95
C THR A 122 3.60 35.10 22.90
N ARG A 123 4.40 34.08 22.58
CA ARG A 123 4.60 32.89 23.43
C ARG A 123 5.35 33.24 24.71
N GLU A 124 6.37 34.10 24.65
CA GLU A 124 7.10 34.59 25.83
C GLU A 124 6.17 35.19 26.92
N LYS A 125 5.07 35.86 26.53
CA LYS A 125 4.08 36.40 27.47
C LYS A 125 3.14 35.34 28.07
N GLN A 126 2.92 34.21 27.39
CA GLN A 126 2.16 33.06 27.90
C GLN A 126 3.03 32.07 28.71
N THR A 127 4.36 32.17 28.60
CA THR A 127 5.38 31.35 29.28
C THR A 127 5.27 31.39 30.82
N ALA A 128 4.59 32.38 31.40
CA ALA A 128 4.39 32.48 32.84
C ALA A 128 3.48 31.39 33.45
N THR A 129 2.76 30.62 32.63
CA THR A 129 1.64 29.78 33.12
C THR A 129 1.97 28.29 33.27
N LEU A 130 2.95 27.74 32.53
CA LEU A 130 3.26 26.30 32.55
C LEU A 130 4.56 26.01 33.34
N SER A 131 4.50 26.08 34.67
CA SER A 131 5.64 25.78 35.53
C SER A 131 5.83 24.28 35.83
N GLU A 132 4.81 23.46 35.59
CA GLU A 132 4.78 22.04 35.94
C GLU A 132 4.03 21.19 34.92
N VAL A 133 4.41 19.91 34.84
CA VAL A 133 3.74 18.90 34.03
C VAL A 133 3.47 17.65 34.85
N LYS A 134 2.28 17.05 34.68
CA LYS A 134 1.88 15.82 35.35
C LYS A 134 1.82 14.67 34.36
N TRP A 135 2.60 13.61 34.61
CA TRP A 135 2.62 12.40 33.79
C TRP A 135 2.78 11.16 34.68
N GLN A 136 2.02 10.08 34.39
CA GLN A 136 2.02 8.81 35.14
C GLN A 136 1.98 9.00 36.67
N GLY A 137 1.14 9.92 37.15
CA GLY A 137 0.96 10.19 38.58
C GLY A 137 2.05 11.05 39.24
N ARG A 138 3.12 11.43 38.52
CA ARG A 138 4.19 12.31 39.03
C ARG A 138 4.08 13.71 38.42
N THR A 139 4.29 14.72 39.26
CA THR A 139 4.36 16.12 38.82
C THR A 139 5.81 16.59 38.81
N VAL A 140 6.24 17.16 37.69
CA VAL A 140 7.62 17.61 37.48
C VAL A 140 7.65 19.07 37.06
N GLN A 141 8.51 19.84 37.72
CA GLN A 141 8.72 21.25 37.39
C GLN A 141 9.55 21.42 36.12
N VAL A 142 9.07 22.26 35.21
CA VAL A 142 9.72 22.57 33.94
C VAL A 142 10.52 23.86 34.10
N LYS A 143 11.82 23.72 34.39
CA LYS A 143 12.73 24.86 34.58
C LYS A 143 13.24 25.42 33.26
N ASN A 144 13.53 24.55 32.30
CA ASN A 144 14.09 24.91 31.00
C ASN A 144 13.02 25.55 30.11
N GLU A 145 13.29 26.77 29.66
CA GLU A 145 12.39 27.54 28.80
C GLU A 145 12.10 26.86 27.45
N PRO A 146 13.08 26.33 26.70
CA PRO A 146 12.80 25.62 25.44
C PRO A 146 11.87 24.42 25.62
N VAL A 147 12.03 23.68 26.72
CA VAL A 147 11.18 22.53 27.05
C VAL A 147 9.76 22.99 27.41
N ARG A 148 9.64 24.12 28.10
CA ARG A 148 8.34 24.72 28.43
C ARG A 148 7.59 25.15 27.17
N LEU A 149 8.29 25.81 26.24
CA LEU A 149 7.73 26.24 24.96
C LEU A 149 7.25 25.04 24.13
N PHE A 150 8.03 23.96 24.09
CA PHE A 150 7.61 22.72 23.43
C PHE A 150 6.34 22.13 24.06
N LEU A 151 6.27 22.04 25.39
CA LEU A 151 5.10 21.46 26.07
C LEU A 151 3.84 22.31 25.91
N LEU A 152 3.97 23.65 25.84
CA LEU A 152 2.87 24.54 25.47
C LEU A 152 2.43 24.28 24.03
N ASN A 153 3.39 24.21 23.09
CA ASN A 153 3.07 23.91 21.70
C ASN A 153 2.42 22.52 21.52
N LEU A 154 2.78 21.53 22.33
CA LEU A 154 2.12 20.22 22.33
C LEU A 154 0.61 20.31 22.66
N GLN A 155 0.23 21.19 23.59
CA GLN A 155 -1.17 21.42 23.94
C GLN A 155 -1.92 22.12 22.80
N ASP A 156 -1.31 23.14 22.19
CA ASP A 156 -1.89 23.86 21.05
C ASP A 156 -2.02 22.96 19.82
N SER A 157 -0.97 22.20 19.51
CA SER A 157 -0.91 21.26 18.39
C SER A 157 -2.01 20.21 18.48
N THR A 158 -2.45 19.82 19.68
CA THR A 158 -3.57 18.87 19.83
C THR A 158 -4.87 19.44 19.26
N LYS A 159 -5.15 20.72 19.50
CA LYS A 159 -6.31 21.43 18.91
C LYS A 159 -6.13 21.69 17.42
N GLU A 160 -4.89 21.95 16.99
CA GLU A 160 -4.57 22.12 15.56
C GLU A 160 -4.80 20.83 14.78
N ILE A 161 -4.43 19.66 15.32
CA ILE A 161 -4.67 18.35 14.68
C ILE A 161 -6.17 18.04 14.58
N GLU A 162 -6.97 18.42 15.58
CA GLU A 162 -8.43 18.26 15.55
C GLU A 162 -9.11 19.14 14.51
N SER A 163 -8.59 20.36 14.29
CA SER A 163 -9.13 21.34 13.34
C SER A 163 -8.54 21.27 11.93
N ALA A 164 -7.45 20.53 11.73
CA ALA A 164 -6.79 20.41 10.44
C ALA A 164 -7.65 19.65 9.41
N GLU A 165 -7.84 20.28 8.25
CA GLU A 165 -8.49 19.68 7.08
C GLU A 165 -7.48 18.88 6.27
N GLY A 166 -7.77 17.60 6.05
CA GLY A 166 -6.91 16.70 5.27
C GLY A 166 -5.82 15.98 6.07
N ILE A 167 -5.39 14.83 5.56
CA ILE A 167 -4.38 13.97 6.21
C ILE A 167 -2.99 14.59 6.12
N ASP A 168 -2.63 15.20 4.99
CA ASP A 168 -1.31 15.81 4.77
C ASP A 168 -1.02 16.96 5.73
N SER A 169 -2.03 17.82 6.01
CA SER A 169 -1.89 18.89 7.00
C SER A 169 -1.63 18.33 8.40
N LYS A 170 -2.29 17.22 8.78
CA LYS A 170 -2.05 16.56 10.08
C LYS A 170 -0.64 15.99 10.15
N ILE A 171 -0.17 15.35 9.08
CA ILE A 171 1.19 14.80 9.00
C ILE A 171 2.23 15.91 9.18
N SER A 172 2.07 17.05 8.52
CA SER A 172 2.98 18.21 8.65
C SER A 172 3.05 18.75 10.09
N ILE A 173 1.90 18.84 10.78
CA ILE A 173 1.86 19.25 12.20
C ILE A 173 2.65 18.25 13.07
N TYR A 174 2.44 16.94 12.89
CA TYR A 174 3.21 15.93 13.61
C TYR A 174 4.72 15.99 13.33
N GLU A 175 5.13 16.24 12.08
CA GLU A 175 6.54 16.38 11.71
C GLU A 175 7.20 17.58 12.40
N SER A 176 6.52 18.72 12.39
CA SER A 176 6.96 19.93 13.11
C SER A 176 7.08 19.68 14.60
N LEU A 177 6.08 19.02 15.20
CA LEU A 177 6.08 18.67 16.62
C LEU A 177 7.21 17.70 16.97
N LEU A 178 7.47 16.69 16.14
CA LEU A 178 8.56 15.74 16.34
C LEU A 178 9.94 16.42 16.28
N LYS A 179 10.14 17.34 15.33
CA LYS A 179 11.38 18.14 15.23
C LYS A 179 11.61 18.93 16.51
N GLN A 180 10.60 19.69 16.96
CA GLN A 180 10.69 20.48 18.18
C GLN A 180 10.87 19.61 19.44
N CYS A 181 10.29 18.40 19.45
CA CYS A 181 10.48 17.45 20.53
C CYS A 181 11.95 16.99 20.62
N ILE A 182 12.60 16.73 19.48
CA ILE A 182 14.01 16.37 19.42
C ILE A 182 14.88 17.51 19.95
N ASP A 183 14.61 18.75 19.54
CA ASP A 183 15.33 19.93 20.02
C ASP A 183 15.17 20.11 21.54
N ALA A 184 13.95 19.95 22.07
CA ALA A 184 13.69 20.00 23.51
C ALA A 184 14.36 18.85 24.28
N GLN A 185 14.43 17.65 23.70
CA GLN A 185 15.18 16.53 24.29
C GLN A 185 16.68 16.81 24.34
N GLN A 186 17.23 17.48 23.33
CA GLN A 186 18.65 17.82 23.30
C GLN A 186 19.01 18.78 24.44
N VAL A 187 18.18 19.80 24.69
CA VAL A 187 18.37 20.73 25.83
C VAL A 187 18.45 19.98 27.17
N LEU A 188 17.61 18.96 27.36
CA LEU A 188 17.67 18.12 28.57
C LEU A 188 18.89 17.20 28.60
N ARG A 189 19.31 16.65 27.44
CA ARG A 189 20.53 15.84 27.34
C ARG A 189 21.76 16.64 27.74
N ASP A 190 21.87 17.88 27.27
CA ASP A 190 22.99 18.77 27.59
C ASP A 190 22.99 19.11 29.09
N THR A 191 21.81 19.32 29.68
CA THR A 191 21.66 19.54 31.13
C THR A 191 22.03 18.30 31.95
N LEU A 192 21.76 17.11 31.44
CA LEU A 192 21.98 15.82 32.11
C LEU A 192 23.32 15.18 31.75
N GLN A 193 24.19 15.87 31.02
CA GLN A 193 25.45 15.31 30.52
C GLN A 193 26.39 14.80 31.62
N ASP A 194 26.23 15.26 32.87
CA ASP A 194 27.02 14.85 34.02
C ASP A 194 26.25 13.92 34.98
N ASP A 195 24.97 13.65 34.71
CA ASP A 195 24.14 12.74 35.50
C ASP A 195 24.54 11.28 35.19
N GLN A 196 25.13 10.60 36.19
CA GLN A 196 25.60 9.23 36.05
C GLN A 196 24.45 8.26 35.74
N ASN A 197 23.29 8.43 36.38
CA ASN A 197 22.12 7.58 36.16
C ASN A 197 21.57 7.80 34.74
N PHE A 198 21.62 9.02 34.21
CA PHE A 198 21.26 9.31 32.83
C PHE A 198 22.19 8.63 31.81
N LYS A 199 23.50 8.64 32.07
CA LYS A 199 24.49 7.94 31.22
C LYS A 199 24.25 6.43 31.19
N LEU A 200 23.93 5.83 32.34
CA LEU A 200 23.59 4.41 32.46
C LEU A 200 22.29 4.08 31.70
N ALA A 201 21.24 4.90 31.85
CA ALA A 201 19.98 4.75 31.10
C ALA A 201 20.19 4.73 29.58
N ILE A 202 20.93 5.70 29.03
CA ILE A 202 21.18 5.78 27.58
C ILE A 202 21.92 4.55 27.05
N ARG A 203 22.76 3.92 27.89
CA ARG A 203 23.50 2.70 27.56
C ARG A 203 22.68 1.42 27.77
N GLY A 204 21.43 1.52 28.22
CA GLY A 204 20.57 0.38 28.53
C GLY A 204 21.06 -0.42 29.75
N GLN A 205 21.78 0.23 30.68
CA GLN A 205 22.27 -0.40 31.91
C GLN A 205 21.30 -0.17 33.06
N GLU A 206 21.30 -1.08 34.03
CA GLU A 206 20.50 -0.94 35.24
C GLU A 206 20.92 0.30 36.03
N ILE A 207 19.93 0.98 36.59
CA ILE A 207 20.13 2.20 37.38
C ILE A 207 19.82 1.90 38.83
N GLU A 208 20.76 2.25 39.71
CA GLU A 208 20.56 2.19 41.15
C GLU A 208 20.06 3.55 41.68
N GLY A 209 18.99 3.52 42.47
CA GLY A 209 18.45 4.69 43.16
C GLY A 209 17.37 5.48 42.41
N LYS A 210 17.03 6.66 42.93
CA LYS A 210 15.99 7.54 42.37
C LYS A 210 16.55 8.35 41.20
N ILE A 211 15.78 8.43 40.12
CA ILE A 211 16.08 9.33 38.99
C ILE A 211 15.80 10.79 39.35
N SER A 212 16.56 11.70 38.76
CA SER A 212 16.34 13.14 38.90
C SER A 212 15.07 13.59 38.18
N ASN A 213 14.49 14.71 38.61
CA ASN A 213 13.31 15.30 37.96
C ASN A 213 13.59 15.66 36.49
N GLN A 214 14.80 16.10 36.17
CA GLN A 214 15.21 16.42 34.79
C GLN A 214 15.32 15.14 33.94
N HIS A 215 15.86 14.05 34.49
CA HIS A 215 15.87 12.74 33.82
C HIS A 215 14.44 12.26 33.57
N TYR A 216 13.54 12.31 34.56
CA TYR A 216 12.14 11.95 34.35
C TYR A 216 11.44 12.81 33.30
N LEU A 217 11.74 14.11 33.24
CA LEU A 217 11.23 14.99 32.20
C LEU A 217 11.74 14.59 30.80
N HIS A 218 13.02 14.20 30.67
CA HIS A 218 13.55 13.65 29.42
C HIS A 218 12.86 12.33 29.06
N THR A 219 12.59 11.46 30.02
CA THR A 219 11.80 10.25 29.80
C THR A 219 10.42 10.57 29.24
N TYR A 220 9.74 11.58 29.82
CA TYR A 220 8.43 12.01 29.35
C TYR A 220 8.48 12.56 27.91
N LEU A 221 9.47 13.39 27.56
CA LEU A 221 9.66 13.84 26.19
C LEU A 221 9.95 12.66 25.23
N THR A 222 10.66 11.64 25.71
CA THR A 222 10.91 10.43 24.92
C THR A 222 9.61 9.67 24.66
N PHE A 223 8.77 9.51 25.67
CA PHE A 223 7.42 8.97 25.52
C PHE A 223 6.60 9.75 24.49
N ILE A 224 6.58 11.09 24.58
CA ILE A 224 5.87 11.95 23.60
C ILE A 224 6.39 11.69 22.19
N ARG A 225 7.72 11.68 21.97
CA ARG A 225 8.31 11.40 20.66
C ARG A 225 7.85 10.04 20.11
N LEU A 226 7.91 8.98 20.92
CA LEU A 226 7.50 7.62 20.53
C LEU A 226 6.01 7.58 20.17
N SER A 227 5.15 8.12 21.03
CA SER A 227 3.70 8.15 20.81
C SER A 227 3.31 8.96 19.58
N LYS A 228 3.90 10.14 19.38
CA LYS A 228 3.61 11.00 18.21
C LYS A 228 4.19 10.42 16.91
N THR A 229 5.29 9.68 16.97
CA THR A 229 5.79 8.90 15.83
C THR A 229 4.81 7.81 15.42
N VAL A 230 4.18 7.12 16.39
CA VAL A 230 3.15 6.13 16.12
C VAL A 230 1.94 6.78 15.45
N GLU A 231 1.42 7.88 16.00
CA GLU A 231 0.27 8.60 15.44
C GLU A 231 0.53 9.09 14.00
N ARG A 232 1.70 9.69 13.73
CA ARG A 232 2.09 10.12 12.38
C ARG A 232 2.18 8.96 11.39
N ASN A 233 2.76 7.83 11.80
CA ASN A 233 2.89 6.66 10.93
C ASN A 233 1.55 6.00 10.63
N LEU A 234 0.56 6.07 11.53
CA LEU A 234 -0.80 5.64 11.25
C LEU A 234 -1.44 6.49 10.15
N LEU A 235 -1.26 7.81 10.16
CA LEU A 235 -1.73 8.69 9.07
C LEU A 235 -1.06 8.39 7.73
N LEU A 236 0.25 8.09 7.74
CA LEU A 236 0.97 7.65 6.54
C LEU A 236 0.42 6.34 5.99
N ILE A 237 0.09 5.39 6.87
CA ILE A 237 -0.55 4.13 6.48
C ILE A 237 -1.90 4.39 5.82
N GLU A 238 -2.75 5.25 6.39
CA GLU A 238 -4.04 5.58 5.79
C GLU A 238 -3.88 6.20 4.39
N THR A 239 -2.91 7.10 4.22
CA THR A 239 -2.58 7.69 2.91
C THR A 239 -2.11 6.62 1.91
N MET A 240 -1.23 5.72 2.34
CA MET A 240 -0.69 4.65 1.49
C MET A 240 -1.73 3.60 1.08
N LYS A 241 -2.76 3.36 1.90
CA LYS A 241 -3.85 2.43 1.60
C LYS A 241 -4.68 2.86 0.38
N ASP A 242 -4.69 4.14 0.01
CA ASP A 242 -5.41 4.61 -1.17
C ASP A 242 -4.70 4.30 -2.48
N TYR A 243 -3.41 4.01 -2.42
CA TYR A 243 -2.59 3.65 -3.58
C TYR A 243 -2.24 2.16 -3.65
N LEU A 244 -2.98 1.31 -2.92
CA LEU A 244 -2.83 -0.15 -2.99
C LEU A 244 -3.26 -0.70 -4.36
N PRO A 245 -2.70 -1.84 -4.81
CA PRO A 245 -3.08 -2.47 -6.08
C PRO A 245 -4.60 -2.68 -6.17
N GLY A 246 -5.22 -2.23 -7.28
CA GLY A 246 -6.66 -2.33 -7.51
C GLY A 246 -7.47 -1.06 -7.24
N LYS A 247 -6.86 -0.02 -6.66
CA LYS A 247 -7.46 1.33 -6.56
C LYS A 247 -7.01 2.22 -7.73
N LYS A 248 -7.81 3.25 -8.07
CA LYS A 248 -7.44 4.25 -9.09
C LYS A 248 -6.26 5.07 -8.57
N VAL A 249 -5.13 5.03 -9.28
CA VAL A 249 -3.93 5.81 -8.94
C VAL A 249 -3.98 7.11 -9.74
N GLU A 250 -3.93 8.24 -9.05
CA GLU A 250 -3.82 9.57 -9.68
C GLU A 250 -2.45 9.74 -10.36
N GLU A 251 -2.39 10.50 -11.46
CA GLU A 251 -1.14 10.78 -12.18
C GLU A 251 -0.10 11.39 -11.23
N GLY A 252 1.08 10.75 -11.14
CA GLY A 252 2.20 11.17 -10.29
C GLY A 252 2.42 10.32 -9.03
N HIS A 253 1.46 9.49 -8.62
CA HIS A 253 1.61 8.62 -7.45
C HIS A 253 2.06 7.20 -7.84
N LYS A 254 3.00 6.63 -7.07
CA LYS A 254 3.44 5.24 -7.25
C LYS A 254 2.49 4.29 -6.50
N ILE A 255 2.22 3.14 -7.10
CA ILE A 255 1.50 2.05 -6.44
C ILE A 255 2.25 1.67 -5.16
N THR A 256 1.53 1.68 -4.04
CA THR A 256 2.05 1.26 -2.74
C THR A 256 2.18 -0.26 -2.74
N LYS A 257 3.36 -0.78 -2.42
CA LYS A 257 3.55 -2.23 -2.26
C LYS A 257 3.18 -2.64 -0.84
N PRO A 258 2.64 -3.86 -0.62
CA PRO A 258 2.35 -4.33 0.74
C PRO A 258 3.58 -4.28 1.68
N GLN A 259 4.80 -4.44 1.16
CA GLN A 259 6.03 -4.33 1.96
C GLN A 259 6.26 -2.92 2.54
N ASP A 260 5.78 -1.86 1.88
CA ASP A 260 5.91 -0.49 2.37
C ASP A 260 5.09 -0.29 3.66
N LEU A 261 3.91 -0.91 3.72
CA LEU A 261 3.04 -0.92 4.91
C LEU A 261 3.64 -1.77 6.03
N VAL A 262 4.24 -2.93 5.71
CA VAL A 262 4.96 -3.78 6.69
C VAL A 262 6.02 -2.95 7.42
N ARG A 263 6.82 -2.18 6.68
CA ARG A 263 7.87 -1.32 7.25
C ARG A 263 7.30 -0.28 8.23
N LEU A 264 6.18 0.35 7.91
CA LEU A 264 5.55 1.32 8.81
C LEU A 264 5.01 0.66 10.09
N TYR A 265 4.38 -0.51 9.98
CA TYR A 265 3.95 -1.25 11.16
C TYR A 265 5.13 -1.76 12.01
N ASP A 266 6.25 -2.16 11.40
CA ASP A 266 7.46 -2.51 12.15
C ASP A 266 7.99 -1.33 12.96
N ILE A 267 8.01 -0.13 12.38
CA ILE A 267 8.39 1.10 13.10
C ILE A 267 7.41 1.36 14.25
N ILE A 268 6.10 1.23 14.02
CA ILE A 268 5.09 1.39 15.09
C ILE A 268 5.34 0.39 16.23
N ILE A 269 5.51 -0.89 15.90
CA ILE A 269 5.77 -1.95 16.88
C ILE A 269 7.07 -1.68 17.65
N GLN A 270 8.13 -1.24 16.99
CA GLN A 270 9.40 -0.90 17.62
C GLN A 270 9.22 0.25 18.63
N ASN A 271 8.57 1.35 18.23
CA ASN A 271 8.33 2.49 19.12
C ASN A 271 7.47 2.10 20.33
N LEU A 272 6.44 1.28 20.13
CA LEU A 272 5.59 0.81 21.24
C LEU A 272 6.33 -0.13 22.20
N ASN A 273 7.23 -0.99 21.69
CA ASN A 273 8.06 -1.86 22.55
C ASN A 273 9.13 -1.08 23.33
N GLU A 274 9.51 0.11 22.89
CA GLU A 274 10.45 0.98 23.61
C GLU A 274 9.80 1.62 24.85
N ILE A 275 8.49 1.94 24.80
CA ILE A 275 7.78 2.65 25.87
C ILE A 275 7.88 1.98 27.25
N PRO A 276 7.61 0.66 27.42
CA PRO A 276 7.73 0.00 28.73
C PRO A 276 9.14 0.00 29.30
N ASN A 277 10.16 0.14 28.45
CA ASN A 277 11.57 0.11 28.84
C ASN A 277 12.10 1.51 29.22
N LEU A 278 11.25 2.53 29.18
CA LEU A 278 11.61 3.89 29.55
C LEU A 278 11.91 4.00 31.05
N THR A 279 13.04 4.63 31.36
CA THR A 279 13.53 4.77 32.73
C THR A 279 12.60 5.60 33.61
N GLY A 280 12.25 5.06 34.78
CA GLY A 280 11.45 5.78 35.78
C GLY A 280 9.96 5.49 35.73
N LEU A 281 9.53 4.61 34.82
CA LEU A 281 8.21 4.01 34.81
C LEU A 281 8.14 2.83 35.80
N ASP A 282 6.95 2.58 36.32
CA ASP A 282 6.70 1.43 37.16
C ASP A 282 6.58 0.17 36.29
N VAL A 283 7.37 -0.86 36.63
CA VAL A 283 7.39 -2.14 35.90
C VAL A 283 6.01 -2.79 36.01
N GLY A 284 5.39 -3.11 34.87
CA GLY A 284 4.07 -3.74 34.83
C GLY A 284 2.90 -2.80 35.14
N GLY A 285 3.09 -1.48 35.03
CA GLY A 285 1.99 -0.51 35.16
C GLY A 285 1.00 -0.55 33.98
N SER A 286 -0.13 0.17 34.12
CA SER A 286 -1.20 0.24 33.11
C SER A 286 -0.70 0.64 31.71
N LEU A 287 0.33 1.48 31.61
CA LEU A 287 0.93 1.86 30.32
C LEU A 287 1.63 0.67 29.62
N SER A 288 2.22 -0.25 30.38
CA SER A 288 2.85 -1.46 29.85
C SER A 288 1.81 -2.43 29.28
N GLU A 289 0.70 -2.60 30.00
CA GLU A 289 -0.43 -3.42 29.53
C GLU A 289 -1.05 -2.83 28.26
N GLU A 290 -1.31 -1.52 28.25
CA GLU A 290 -1.84 -0.79 27.09
C GLU A 290 -0.94 -0.98 25.85
N THR A 291 0.35 -0.72 25.99
CA THR A 291 1.31 -0.84 24.88
C THR A 291 1.45 -2.28 24.40
N ALA A 292 1.43 -3.27 25.29
CA ALA A 292 1.46 -4.69 24.92
C ALA A 292 0.25 -5.10 24.06
N VAL A 293 -0.96 -4.63 24.42
CA VAL A 293 -2.18 -4.87 23.64
C VAL A 293 -2.08 -4.23 22.26
N ARG A 294 -1.63 -2.98 22.19
CA ARG A 294 -1.43 -2.27 20.90
C ARG A 294 -0.40 -2.98 20.02
N VAL A 295 0.73 -3.42 20.59
CA VAL A 295 1.75 -4.20 19.86
C VAL A 295 1.16 -5.47 19.26
N LEU A 296 0.29 -6.17 19.99
CA LEU A 296 -0.36 -7.38 19.48
C LEU A 296 -1.31 -7.07 18.30
N GLY A 297 -2.09 -5.99 18.39
CA GLY A 297 -2.95 -5.51 17.31
C GLY A 297 -2.16 -5.14 16.05
N PHE A 298 -1.10 -4.34 16.19
CA PHE A 298 -0.26 -3.97 15.05
C PHE A 298 0.55 -5.13 14.48
N LYS A 299 0.90 -6.15 15.28
CA LYS A 299 1.44 -7.42 14.76
C LYS A 299 0.44 -8.14 13.85
N ALA A 300 -0.87 -8.05 14.10
CA ALA A 300 -1.88 -8.60 13.21
C ALA A 300 -1.88 -7.88 11.85
N PHE A 301 -1.92 -6.55 11.83
CA PHE A 301 -1.83 -5.77 10.59
C PHE A 301 -0.52 -6.03 9.83
N ARG A 302 0.62 -6.07 10.52
CA ARG A 302 1.91 -6.41 9.91
C ARG A 302 1.86 -7.79 9.25
N SER A 303 1.38 -8.80 9.96
CA SER A 303 1.24 -10.16 9.43
C SER A 303 0.30 -10.23 8.23
N TYR A 304 -0.75 -9.42 8.21
CA TYR A 304 -1.67 -9.32 7.07
C TYR A 304 -0.96 -8.83 5.80
N TYR A 305 -0.21 -7.73 5.88
CA TYR A 305 0.49 -7.22 4.70
C TYR A 305 1.68 -8.09 4.24
N ILE A 306 2.27 -8.88 5.15
CA ILE A 306 3.19 -9.96 4.77
C ILE A 306 2.42 -11.06 4.01
N ALA A 307 1.23 -11.44 4.47
CA ALA A 307 0.37 -12.42 3.78
C ALA A 307 0.01 -11.94 2.36
N GLN A 308 -0.36 -10.67 2.20
CA GLN A 308 -0.63 -10.06 0.88
C GLN A 308 0.59 -10.14 -0.05
N SER A 309 1.80 -9.97 0.48
CA SER A 309 3.03 -10.13 -0.30
C SER A 309 3.23 -11.57 -0.78
N TYR A 310 2.93 -12.56 0.06
CA TYR A 310 3.01 -13.98 -0.30
C TYR A 310 1.88 -14.45 -1.21
N LEU A 311 0.69 -13.87 -1.06
CA LEU A 311 -0.44 -14.09 -1.94
C LEU A 311 -0.08 -13.69 -3.38
N GLY A 312 0.50 -12.50 -3.57
CA GLY A 312 0.98 -12.05 -4.88
C GLY A 312 2.11 -12.93 -5.46
N ALA A 313 2.87 -13.62 -4.61
CA ALA A 313 3.90 -14.59 -5.01
C ALA A 313 3.38 -16.04 -5.14
N LYS A 314 2.06 -16.26 -5.07
CA LYS A 314 1.40 -17.58 -5.07
C LYS A 314 1.92 -18.56 -4.00
N LYS A 315 2.45 -18.04 -2.88
CA LYS A 315 2.88 -18.85 -1.73
C LYS A 315 1.69 -19.13 -0.83
N TRP A 316 0.82 -20.03 -1.29
CA TRP A 316 -0.50 -20.26 -0.70
C TRP A 316 -0.44 -20.76 0.74
N LYS A 317 0.47 -21.70 1.04
CA LYS A 317 0.60 -22.30 2.38
C LYS A 317 1.00 -21.23 3.41
N GLU A 318 2.01 -20.45 3.09
CA GLU A 318 2.52 -19.37 3.92
C GLU A 318 1.46 -18.28 4.12
N THR A 319 0.69 -17.98 3.07
CA THR A 319 -0.41 -17.01 3.13
C THR A 319 -1.51 -17.46 4.10
N ILE A 320 -1.98 -18.70 3.99
CA ILE A 320 -3.02 -19.26 4.87
C ILE A 320 -2.54 -19.30 6.33
N SER A 321 -1.30 -19.76 6.58
CA SER A 321 -0.72 -19.77 7.93
C SER A 321 -0.59 -18.36 8.52
N LEU A 322 -0.26 -17.36 7.71
CA LEU A 322 -0.23 -15.98 8.17
C LEU A 322 -1.62 -15.45 8.47
N TYR A 323 -2.63 -15.74 7.64
CA TYR A 323 -4.01 -15.36 7.94
C TYR A 323 -4.52 -15.93 9.26
N GLU A 324 -4.20 -17.19 9.58
CA GLU A 324 -4.52 -17.76 10.91
C GLU A 324 -3.86 -17.00 12.04
N ARG A 325 -2.58 -16.63 11.87
CA ARG A 325 -1.86 -15.81 12.85
C ARG A 325 -2.45 -14.40 12.99
N VAL A 326 -2.92 -13.81 11.89
CA VAL A 326 -3.62 -12.51 11.92
C VAL A 326 -4.87 -12.62 12.76
N LEU A 327 -5.73 -13.61 12.51
CA LEU A 327 -6.95 -13.84 13.27
C LEU A 327 -6.67 -14.06 14.76
N GLN A 328 -5.69 -14.90 15.10
CA GLN A 328 -5.29 -15.16 16.49
C GLN A 328 -4.80 -13.88 17.20
N ASN A 329 -3.92 -13.11 16.56
CA ASN A 329 -3.39 -11.87 17.13
C ASN A 329 -4.48 -10.81 17.28
N ALA A 330 -5.30 -10.59 16.24
CA ALA A 330 -6.37 -9.59 16.25
C ALA A 330 -7.42 -9.89 17.33
N GLN A 331 -7.87 -11.15 17.43
CA GLN A 331 -8.84 -11.56 18.45
C GLN A 331 -8.26 -11.43 19.86
N SER A 332 -6.98 -11.78 20.05
CA SER A 332 -6.30 -11.65 21.33
C SER A 332 -6.09 -10.18 21.72
N ALA A 333 -5.75 -9.31 20.76
CA ALA A 333 -5.65 -7.87 20.96
C ALA A 333 -7.01 -7.27 21.34
N LEU A 334 -8.09 -7.62 20.64
CA LEU A 334 -9.45 -7.17 20.98
C LEU A 334 -9.88 -7.60 22.39
N LYS A 335 -9.56 -8.83 22.81
CA LYS A 335 -9.78 -9.27 24.20
C LYS A 335 -8.96 -8.42 25.18
N GLY A 336 -7.70 -8.14 24.85
CA GLY A 336 -6.84 -7.25 25.61
C GLY A 336 -7.43 -5.85 25.77
N TYR A 337 -7.84 -5.20 24.68
CA TYR A 337 -8.46 -3.88 24.73
C TYR A 337 -9.73 -3.89 25.58
N ARG A 338 -10.58 -4.91 25.45
CA ARG A 338 -11.81 -5.05 26.24
C ARG A 338 -11.55 -5.28 27.74
N SER A 339 -10.36 -5.73 28.12
CA SER A 339 -9.95 -5.88 29.53
C SER A 339 -9.39 -4.59 30.16
N LEU A 340 -9.02 -3.58 29.35
CA LEU A 340 -8.54 -2.30 29.86
C LEU A 340 -9.68 -1.50 30.53
N PRO A 341 -9.38 -0.55 31.45
CA PRO A 341 -10.35 0.41 31.97
C PRO A 341 -11.15 1.16 30.88
N LYS A 342 -12.45 1.39 31.11
CA LYS A 342 -13.36 2.03 30.13
C LYS A 342 -12.85 3.36 29.51
N PRO A 343 -12.21 4.28 30.27
CA PRO A 343 -11.66 5.50 29.66
C PRO A 343 -10.57 5.22 28.62
N GLN A 344 -9.72 4.21 28.85
CA GLN A 344 -8.68 3.79 27.92
C GLN A 344 -9.29 3.08 26.70
N GLN A 345 -10.34 2.27 26.88
CA GLN A 345 -11.05 1.66 25.76
C GLN A 345 -11.58 2.70 24.76
N ALA A 346 -12.13 3.81 25.25
CA ALA A 346 -12.65 4.88 24.41
C ALA A 346 -11.57 5.51 23.52
N GLN A 347 -10.34 5.62 24.01
CA GLN A 347 -9.20 6.15 23.26
C GLN A 347 -8.82 5.25 22.07
N PHE A 348 -9.00 3.93 22.20
CA PHE A 348 -8.63 2.95 21.16
C PHE A 348 -9.81 2.48 20.32
N LYS A 349 -10.96 3.15 20.37
CA LYS A 349 -12.17 2.74 19.65
C LYS A 349 -11.93 2.54 18.15
N VAL A 350 -11.18 3.44 17.52
CA VAL A 350 -10.84 3.35 16.08
C VAL A 350 -9.90 2.17 15.81
N GLU A 351 -8.87 1.98 16.63
CA GLU A 351 -7.96 0.82 16.49
C GLU A 351 -8.71 -0.51 16.64
N MET A 352 -9.65 -0.60 17.59
CA MET A 352 -10.50 -1.78 17.79
C MET A 352 -11.42 -2.03 16.59
N SER A 353 -12.08 -0.99 16.06
CA SER A 353 -12.91 -1.10 14.86
C SER A 353 -12.10 -1.63 13.67
N ASN A 354 -10.91 -1.06 13.43
CA ASN A 354 -10.05 -1.50 12.34
C ASN A 354 -9.60 -2.96 12.50
N LEU A 355 -9.41 -3.45 13.73
CA LEU A 355 -9.10 -4.86 13.99
C LEU A 355 -10.29 -5.78 13.72
N GLU A 356 -11.51 -5.34 14.02
CA GLU A 356 -12.73 -6.09 13.68
C GLU A 356 -12.91 -6.17 12.16
N ASP A 357 -12.70 -5.07 11.44
CA ASP A 357 -12.70 -5.04 9.98
C ASP A 357 -11.61 -5.94 9.37
N LEU A 358 -10.42 -5.95 9.97
CA LEU A 358 -9.33 -6.85 9.56
C LEU A 358 -9.72 -8.32 9.71
N ILE A 359 -10.37 -8.69 10.81
CA ILE A 359 -10.85 -10.06 11.03
C ILE A 359 -11.84 -10.45 9.94
N HIS A 360 -12.84 -9.60 9.67
CA HIS A 360 -13.84 -9.85 8.63
C HIS A 360 -13.22 -10.00 7.24
N THR A 361 -12.24 -9.15 6.92
CA THR A 361 -11.51 -9.20 5.65
C THR A 361 -10.74 -10.52 5.52
N VAL A 362 -9.96 -10.87 6.55
CA VAL A 362 -9.09 -12.05 6.53
C VAL A 362 -9.87 -13.35 6.54
N ASP A 363 -11.02 -13.43 7.22
CA ASP A 363 -11.87 -14.62 7.20
C ASP A 363 -12.33 -14.94 5.77
N GLY A 364 -12.78 -13.93 5.00
CA GLY A 364 -13.16 -14.10 3.59
C GLY A 364 -11.98 -14.45 2.69
N GLU A 365 -10.88 -13.70 2.81
CA GLU A 365 -9.67 -13.92 2.01
C GLU A 365 -9.03 -15.28 2.27
N LYS A 366 -9.09 -15.80 3.50
CA LYS A 366 -8.56 -17.13 3.84
C LYS A 366 -9.23 -18.22 3.01
N TYR A 367 -10.56 -18.22 2.91
CA TYR A 367 -11.29 -19.20 2.11
C TYR A 367 -11.07 -19.00 0.61
N SER A 368 -11.01 -17.75 0.14
CA SER A 368 -10.69 -17.42 -1.25
C SER A 368 -9.29 -17.93 -1.65
N CYS A 369 -8.29 -17.71 -0.80
CA CYS A 369 -6.94 -18.20 -0.97
C CYS A 369 -6.90 -19.73 -0.97
N HIS A 370 -7.65 -20.39 -0.08
CA HIS A 370 -7.73 -21.84 -0.03
C HIS A 370 -8.32 -22.42 -1.33
N ALA A 371 -9.45 -21.88 -1.79
CA ALA A 371 -10.07 -22.31 -3.05
C ALA A 371 -9.13 -22.10 -4.25
N THR A 372 -8.49 -20.93 -4.33
CA THR A 372 -7.52 -20.61 -5.40
C THR A 372 -6.33 -21.56 -5.39
N SER A 373 -5.83 -21.95 -4.21
CA SER A 373 -4.71 -22.88 -4.10
C SER A 373 -5.04 -24.27 -4.66
N VAL A 374 -6.28 -24.74 -4.48
CA VAL A 374 -6.73 -26.03 -5.04
C VAL A 374 -6.83 -25.95 -6.57
N LEU A 375 -7.36 -24.85 -7.10
CA LEU A 375 -7.46 -24.64 -8.55
C LEU A 375 -6.09 -24.54 -9.22
N ASP A 376 -5.13 -23.85 -8.60
CA ASP A 376 -3.76 -23.70 -9.13
C ASP A 376 -3.00 -25.05 -9.10
N ILE A 377 -3.22 -25.90 -8.08
CA ILE A 377 -2.66 -27.27 -8.02
C ILE A 377 -3.23 -28.14 -9.14
N ASN A 378 -4.53 -28.06 -9.42
CA ASN A 378 -5.15 -28.82 -10.50
C ASN A 378 -4.54 -28.43 -11.86
N HIS A 379 -4.36 -27.13 -12.11
CA HIS A 379 -3.73 -26.65 -13.34
C HIS A 379 -2.29 -27.15 -13.51
N VAL A 380 -1.49 -27.19 -12.44
CA VAL A 380 -0.13 -27.76 -12.49
C VAL A 380 -0.18 -29.28 -12.73
N THR A 381 -1.13 -29.97 -12.11
CA THR A 381 -1.32 -31.42 -12.28
C THR A 381 -1.73 -31.76 -13.72
N ASP A 382 -2.63 -30.98 -14.32
CA ASP A 382 -3.05 -31.11 -15.71
C ASP A 382 -1.87 -30.84 -16.68
N GLN A 383 -1.07 -29.80 -16.40
CA GLN A 383 0.15 -29.51 -17.17
C GLN A 383 1.20 -30.63 -17.06
N MET A 384 1.38 -31.22 -15.87
CA MET A 384 2.31 -32.33 -15.67
C MET A 384 1.80 -33.64 -16.30
N GLY A 385 0.48 -33.87 -16.26
CA GLY A 385 -0.16 -34.98 -16.99
C GLY A 385 0.10 -34.88 -18.49
N ALA A 386 -0.04 -33.67 -19.06
CA ALA A 386 0.25 -33.42 -20.48
C ALA A 386 1.73 -33.65 -20.88
N ILE A 387 2.69 -33.49 -19.97
CA ILE A 387 4.12 -33.78 -20.21
C ILE A 387 4.40 -35.28 -20.23
N THR A 388 3.63 -36.08 -19.49
CA THR A 388 3.89 -37.52 -19.30
C THR A 388 3.46 -38.34 -20.50
N VAL A 389 2.51 -37.82 -21.30
CA VAL A 389 1.98 -38.49 -22.47
C VAL A 389 2.82 -38.14 -23.70
N ASN A 390 3.43 -39.15 -24.34
CA ASN A 390 4.21 -38.95 -25.56
C ASN A 390 3.26 -38.62 -26.74
N PRO A 391 3.27 -37.38 -27.28
CA PRO A 391 2.34 -36.99 -28.34
C PRO A 391 2.61 -37.68 -29.69
N LYS A 392 3.73 -38.42 -29.80
CA LYS A 392 4.05 -39.23 -30.99
C LYS A 392 3.34 -40.59 -30.98
N MET A 393 2.82 -41.03 -29.84
CA MET A 393 2.10 -42.30 -29.70
C MET A 393 0.66 -42.14 -30.24
N PRO A 394 0.17 -43.05 -31.10
CA PRO A 394 -1.19 -42.99 -31.60
C PRO A 394 -2.22 -43.02 -30.47
N LEU A 395 -3.33 -42.28 -30.62
CA LEU A 395 -4.37 -42.19 -29.58
C LEU A 395 -4.86 -43.56 -29.08
N ILE A 396 -4.97 -44.55 -29.98
CA ILE A 396 -5.44 -45.91 -29.66
C ILE A 396 -4.58 -46.63 -28.61
N GLU A 397 -3.29 -46.30 -28.52
CA GLU A 397 -2.36 -46.96 -27.59
C GLU A 397 -2.32 -46.25 -26.22
N ARG A 398 -2.97 -45.09 -26.11
CA ARG A 398 -3.00 -44.23 -24.91
C ARG A 398 -4.42 -43.82 -24.50
N LEU A 399 -5.41 -44.68 -24.74
CA LEU A 399 -6.81 -44.41 -24.40
C LEU A 399 -7.07 -44.28 -22.89
N GLU A 400 -6.19 -44.86 -22.07
CA GLU A 400 -6.26 -44.79 -20.61
C GLU A 400 -5.65 -43.49 -20.06
N ASP A 401 -4.91 -42.75 -20.89
CA ASP A 401 -4.21 -41.53 -20.50
C ASP A 401 -4.91 -40.28 -21.05
N TYR A 402 -5.27 -39.34 -20.16
CA TYR A 402 -5.79 -38.04 -20.58
C TYR A 402 -4.64 -37.09 -20.94
N ALA A 403 -4.62 -36.60 -22.17
CA ALA A 403 -3.70 -35.55 -22.62
C ALA A 403 -4.36 -34.62 -23.64
N GLU A 404 -4.13 -33.31 -23.47
CA GLU A 404 -4.56 -32.29 -24.42
C GLU A 404 -3.68 -32.33 -25.68
N ASP A 405 -4.13 -33.07 -26.69
CA ASP A 405 -3.42 -33.20 -27.97
C ASP A 405 -4.10 -32.37 -29.07
N SER A 406 -3.60 -31.15 -29.27
CA SER A 406 -4.07 -30.25 -30.32
C SER A 406 -3.95 -30.84 -31.74
N SER A 407 -3.05 -31.81 -31.97
CA SER A 407 -2.87 -32.45 -33.27
C SER A 407 -4.09 -33.29 -33.69
N LEU A 408 -4.92 -33.72 -32.75
CA LEU A 408 -6.17 -34.46 -33.00
C LEU A 408 -7.20 -33.61 -33.75
N THR A 409 -7.14 -32.28 -33.63
CA THR A 409 -8.01 -31.34 -34.36
C THR A 409 -7.42 -30.89 -35.70
N SER A 410 -6.22 -31.37 -36.04
CA SER A 410 -5.55 -31.02 -37.29
C SER A 410 -6.08 -31.83 -38.48
N LYS A 411 -5.66 -31.46 -39.70
CA LYS A 411 -6.00 -32.20 -40.92
C LYS A 411 -5.39 -33.61 -41.00
N LYS A 412 -4.46 -33.96 -40.11
CA LYS A 412 -3.76 -35.27 -40.07
C LYS A 412 -3.62 -35.75 -38.62
N PRO A 413 -4.71 -36.22 -37.98
CA PRO A 413 -4.66 -36.68 -36.60
C PRO A 413 -3.97 -38.04 -36.47
N ASN A 414 -3.13 -38.21 -35.45
CA ASN A 414 -2.44 -39.47 -35.14
C ASN A 414 -3.32 -40.40 -34.27
N LEU A 415 -4.37 -40.96 -34.86
CA LEU A 415 -5.36 -41.77 -34.11
C LEU A 415 -4.93 -43.21 -33.90
N VAL A 416 -4.42 -43.84 -34.96
CA VAL A 416 -4.05 -45.25 -35.03
C VAL A 416 -2.92 -45.41 -36.05
N SER A 417 -2.01 -46.35 -35.84
CA SER A 417 -1.02 -46.70 -36.86
C SER A 417 -1.73 -47.34 -38.06
N PHE A 418 -1.63 -46.71 -39.23
CA PHE A 418 -2.20 -47.24 -40.46
C PHE A 418 -1.22 -47.12 -41.65
N PRO A 419 -0.99 -48.21 -42.41
CA PRO A 419 -1.57 -49.54 -42.26
C PRO A 419 -1.10 -50.27 -40.98
N PRO A 420 -1.87 -51.23 -40.45
CA PRO A 420 -1.45 -52.02 -39.28
C PRO A 420 -0.14 -52.78 -39.57
N ASP A 421 0.68 -52.95 -38.53
CA ASP A 421 1.90 -53.75 -38.63
C ASP A 421 1.58 -55.22 -38.92
N PHE A 422 2.45 -55.89 -39.68
CA PHE A 422 2.28 -57.31 -39.99
C PHE A 422 2.59 -58.17 -38.77
N GLU A 423 1.60 -58.95 -38.32
CA GLU A 423 1.77 -59.93 -37.25
C GLU A 423 2.00 -61.34 -37.82
N PRO A 424 2.92 -62.14 -37.23
CA PRO A 424 3.13 -63.51 -37.64
C PRO A 424 1.91 -64.37 -37.28
N ILE A 425 1.24 -64.90 -38.30
CA ILE A 425 0.17 -65.90 -38.11
C ILE A 425 0.78 -67.30 -38.02
N PRO A 426 0.30 -68.17 -37.11
CA PRO A 426 0.75 -69.56 -37.10
C PRO A 426 0.40 -70.24 -38.42
N CYS A 427 1.38 -70.94 -39.02
CA CYS A 427 1.17 -71.70 -40.25
C CYS A 427 0.01 -72.68 -40.06
N ARG A 428 -0.92 -72.73 -41.03
CA ARG A 428 -2.01 -73.72 -41.04
C ARG A 428 -1.40 -75.13 -40.86
N PRO A 429 -1.94 -75.97 -39.97
CA PRO A 429 -1.42 -77.31 -39.76
C PRO A 429 -1.48 -78.11 -41.07
N LEU A 430 -0.43 -78.87 -41.34
CA LEU A 430 -0.38 -79.78 -42.48
C LEU A 430 -1.40 -80.90 -42.28
N PHE A 431 -2.46 -80.89 -43.08
CA PHE A 431 -3.39 -82.01 -43.20
C PHE A 431 -3.00 -82.85 -44.42
N PHE A 432 -2.80 -84.15 -44.20
CA PHE A 432 -2.61 -85.13 -45.27
C PHE A 432 -3.93 -85.86 -45.51
N ASP A 433 -4.33 -85.99 -46.77
CA ASP A 433 -5.47 -86.84 -47.13
C ASP A 433 -5.02 -88.30 -47.16
N LEU A 434 -5.18 -88.97 -46.02
CA LEU A 434 -4.87 -90.40 -45.88
C LEU A 434 -5.92 -91.29 -46.55
N ALA A 435 -7.12 -90.78 -46.85
CA ALA A 435 -8.18 -91.57 -47.47
C ALA A 435 -7.84 -91.94 -48.90
N LEU A 436 -7.09 -91.09 -49.62
CA LEU A 436 -6.60 -91.37 -50.97
C LEU A 436 -5.75 -92.64 -51.03
N ASN A 437 -4.96 -92.93 -49.99
CA ASN A 437 -4.14 -94.15 -49.92
C ASN A 437 -4.96 -95.44 -49.76
N HIS A 438 -6.24 -95.33 -49.43
CA HIS A 438 -7.16 -96.45 -49.26
C HIS A 438 -8.11 -96.63 -50.45
N ILE A 439 -7.97 -95.82 -51.51
CA ILE A 439 -8.70 -95.99 -52.77
C ILE A 439 -7.91 -96.95 -53.65
N ASP A 440 -8.18 -98.24 -53.48
CA ASP A 440 -7.70 -99.28 -54.38
C ASP A 440 -8.79 -99.66 -55.40
N LEU A 441 -8.36 -100.11 -56.57
CA LEU A 441 -9.28 -100.72 -57.53
C LEU A 441 -9.83 -102.03 -56.93
N PRO A 442 -11.12 -102.33 -57.13
CA PRO A 442 -11.66 -103.61 -56.70
C PRO A 442 -10.93 -104.75 -57.42
N SER A 443 -10.74 -105.89 -56.75
CA SER A 443 -10.18 -107.09 -57.39
C SER A 443 -11.06 -107.49 -58.58
N LEU A 444 -10.44 -107.68 -59.74
CA LEU A 444 -11.11 -108.10 -60.97
C LEU A 444 -11.02 -109.62 -61.20
N GLU A 445 -10.57 -110.39 -60.20
CA GLU A 445 -10.37 -111.85 -60.30
C GLU A 445 -11.66 -112.59 -60.69
N GLU A 446 -12.82 -112.21 -60.13
CA GLU A 446 -14.13 -112.81 -60.48
C GLU A 446 -14.56 -112.53 -61.93
N HIS A 447 -14.09 -111.44 -62.54
CA HIS A 447 -14.37 -111.09 -63.93
C HIS A 447 -13.38 -111.74 -64.92
N LEU A 448 -12.27 -112.31 -64.44
CA LEU A 448 -11.28 -113.03 -65.25
C LEU A 448 -11.70 -114.50 -65.49
N GLU A 449 -12.44 -115.12 -64.56
CA GLU A 449 -12.84 -116.54 -64.67
C GLU A 449 -14.03 -116.80 -65.61
N GLN A 450 -14.80 -115.78 -66.01
CA GLN A 450 -15.96 -115.94 -66.91
C GLN A 450 -15.62 -116.01 -68.42
N LYS A 451 -14.34 -115.89 -68.82
CA LYS A 451 -13.94 -115.86 -70.25
C LYS A 451 -13.32 -117.15 -70.82
N GLN A 452 -13.39 -118.29 -70.11
CA GLN A 452 -12.84 -119.57 -70.60
C GLN A 452 -13.87 -120.61 -71.09
N LYS A 453 -15.14 -120.23 -71.36
CA LYS A 453 -16.08 -121.10 -72.09
C LYS A 453 -16.93 -120.34 -73.12
N ALA A 454 -16.32 -119.95 -74.24
CA ALA A 454 -16.99 -119.86 -75.55
C ALA A 454 -15.98 -119.66 -76.68
N ALA A 455 -15.66 -120.78 -77.32
CA ALA A 455 -15.31 -120.98 -78.73
C ALA A 455 -14.75 -119.81 -79.59
N ASN A 456 -13.51 -120.03 -80.04
CA ASN A 456 -13.01 -119.77 -81.39
C ASN A 456 -14.12 -119.74 -82.47
N PRO A 457 -14.05 -118.82 -83.48
CA PRO A 457 -13.03 -119.00 -84.52
C PRO A 457 -12.30 -117.73 -85.00
N LYS A 458 -11.01 -117.94 -85.29
CA LYS A 458 -10.23 -117.38 -86.41
C LYS A 458 -10.05 -115.85 -86.44
N GLY A 459 -9.05 -115.38 -85.68
CA GLY A 459 -8.32 -114.14 -85.99
C GLY A 459 -6.88 -114.46 -86.41
N LEU A 460 -6.62 -114.46 -87.72
CA LEU A 460 -5.27 -114.41 -88.29
C LEU A 460 -4.87 -112.93 -88.43
N THR A 461 -4.14 -112.47 -87.42
CA THR A 461 -2.87 -111.74 -87.52
C THR A 461 -2.66 -110.71 -88.65
N GLY A 462 -2.31 -109.49 -88.22
CA GLY A 462 -1.32 -108.65 -88.90
C GLY A 462 -1.88 -107.35 -89.43
N PHE A 463 -1.29 -106.17 -89.23
CA PHE A 463 0.05 -105.85 -88.77
C PHE A 463 0.05 -104.33 -88.45
N VAL A 464 0.39 -103.98 -87.21
CA VAL A 464 1.49 -103.04 -86.87
C VAL A 464 1.41 -101.54 -87.23
N LYS A 465 1.84 -100.76 -86.22
CA LYS A 465 2.38 -99.38 -86.21
C LYS A 465 1.32 -98.27 -86.24
N GLY A 466 1.05 -97.53 -85.16
CA GLY A 466 1.94 -97.13 -84.08
C GLY A 466 2.69 -95.85 -84.43
N TRP A 467 2.83 -95.04 -83.39
CA TRP A 467 3.99 -94.18 -83.12
C TRP A 467 3.83 -92.66 -83.34
N LEU A 468 3.34 -92.03 -82.26
CA LEU A 468 4.02 -91.03 -81.42
C LEU A 468 4.65 -89.77 -82.03
N TRP A 469 4.72 -88.79 -81.11
CA TRP A 469 5.69 -87.69 -80.97
C TRP A 469 5.37 -86.46 -81.84
N GLY A 470 5.41 -85.23 -81.33
CA GLY A 470 5.95 -84.67 -80.09
C GLY A 470 5.69 -83.16 -80.13
N GLY A 471 5.57 -82.48 -78.99
CA GLY A 471 6.73 -81.84 -78.37
C GLY A 471 6.94 -80.45 -78.99
N SER A 472 6.42 -79.40 -78.39
CA SER A 472 7.12 -78.62 -77.37
C SER A 472 8.52 -78.19 -77.80
N LYS A 473 8.69 -76.88 -77.97
CA LYS A 473 9.63 -76.10 -77.15
C LYS A 473 9.09 -74.70 -76.94
#